data_AF-A0A849F2N5-F1
#
_entry.id   AF-A0A849F2N5-F1
#
_cell.length_a   1.000
_cell.length_b   1.000
_cell.length_c   1.000
_cell.angle_alpha   90.00
_cell.angle_beta   90.00
_cell.angle_gamma   90.00
#
_symmetry.space_group_name_H-M   'P 1'
#
loop_
_entity.id
_entity.type
_entity.pdbx_description
1 polymer ?
#
loop_
_entity_poly.entity_id
_entity_poly.type
_entity_poly.pdbx_seq_one_letter_code
_entity_poly.pdbx_strand_id
1 'polypeptide(L)'
;MKKIVTLVCTLCFVANLDAQVTISTNDFKVLDNTTWKGTLTYIDYQSNKPTDVATTMQIRLSDNTIEQDIQYVWEPEKNVRSRTKIKKNGSFLGKQKVISKIVKEDGSMQIITTARGRDGGKKATLFFIYEFNSNSYKVTKEVQFNDSDERFMRNSYSYIK
;
A
#
# COMPACT_ATOMS: atom_id res chain seq x y z
N MET A 1 -10.59 61.28 -34.58
CA MET A 1 -10.05 60.79 -33.29
C MET A 1 -10.63 59.41 -33.03
N LYS A 2 -9.88 58.34 -33.33
CA LYS A 2 -10.36 56.95 -33.20
C LYS A 2 -10.02 56.46 -31.79
N LYS A 3 -11.04 56.19 -30.96
CA LYS A 3 -10.84 55.60 -29.63
C LYS A 3 -10.59 54.10 -29.82
N ILE A 4 -9.39 53.65 -29.48
CA ILE A 4 -9.03 52.24 -29.41
C ILE A 4 -9.58 51.71 -28.09
N VAL A 5 -10.53 50.77 -28.17
CA VAL A 5 -11.02 50.02 -27.02
C VAL A 5 -10.14 48.79 -26.89
N THR A 6 -9.24 48.78 -25.91
CA THR A 6 -8.43 47.60 -25.59
C THR A 6 -9.25 46.64 -24.74
N LEU A 7 -9.76 45.58 -25.36
CA LEU A 7 -10.40 44.46 -24.68
C LEU A 7 -9.32 43.57 -24.06
N VAL A 8 -9.18 43.59 -22.74
CA VAL A 8 -8.33 42.66 -22.00
C VAL A 8 -9.13 41.36 -21.81
N CYS A 9 -8.88 40.36 -22.66
CA CYS A 9 -9.36 39.00 -22.46
C CYS A 9 -8.50 38.32 -21.38
N THR A 10 -8.99 38.29 -20.15
CA THR A 10 -8.40 37.49 -19.07
C THR A 10 -8.66 36.00 -19.35
N LEU A 11 -7.66 35.30 -19.87
CA LEU A 11 -7.69 33.87 -20.12
C LEU A 11 -7.59 33.13 -18.77
N CYS A 12 -8.73 32.71 -18.20
CA CYS A 12 -8.74 31.82 -17.04
C CYS A 12 -8.28 30.42 -17.45
N PHE A 13 -6.97 30.15 -17.34
CA PHE A 13 -6.42 28.80 -17.41
C PHE A 13 -6.88 28.01 -16.17
N VAL A 14 -7.92 27.20 -16.32
CA VAL A 14 -8.31 26.22 -15.30
C VAL A 14 -7.28 25.08 -15.37
N ALA A 15 -6.20 25.20 -14.60
CA ALA A 15 -5.28 24.09 -14.39
C ALA A 15 -6.01 23.04 -13.54
N ASN A 16 -6.42 21.94 -14.17
CA ASN A 16 -6.80 20.73 -13.43
C ASN A 16 -5.54 20.18 -12.76
N LEU A 17 -5.24 20.68 -11.56
CA LEU A 17 -4.26 20.07 -10.67
C LEU A 17 -4.89 18.75 -10.19
N ASP A 18 -4.61 17.65 -10.89
CA ASP A 18 -4.82 16.33 -10.32
C ASP A 18 -3.97 16.23 -9.06
N ALA A 19 -4.61 16.42 -7.90
CA ALA A 19 -3.96 16.32 -6.62
C ALA A 19 -3.40 14.90 -6.47
N GLN A 20 -2.08 14.79 -6.53
CA GLN A 20 -1.41 13.51 -6.35
C GLN A 20 -1.70 12.97 -4.95
N VAL A 21 -2.22 11.74 -4.86
CA VAL A 21 -2.42 11.07 -3.57
C VAL A 21 -1.06 10.87 -2.90
N THR A 22 -0.94 11.33 -1.66
CA THR A 22 0.31 11.27 -0.89
C THR A 22 0.06 10.70 0.50
N ILE A 23 1.10 10.05 1.05
CA ILE A 23 1.15 9.54 2.42
C ILE A 23 2.35 10.14 3.16
N SER A 24 2.29 10.10 4.48
CA SER A 24 3.38 10.45 5.39
C SER A 24 3.55 9.35 6.44
N THR A 25 4.63 9.36 7.20
CA THR A 25 4.82 8.43 8.32
C THR A 25 3.80 8.64 9.43
N ASN A 26 3.27 9.85 9.58
CA ASN A 26 2.21 10.14 10.55
C ASN A 26 0.93 9.34 10.27
N ASP A 27 0.67 9.00 9.00
CA ASP A 27 -0.47 8.16 8.62
C ASP A 27 -0.39 6.75 9.22
N PHE A 28 0.81 6.28 9.54
CA PHE A 28 1.07 4.97 10.12
C PHE A 28 1.29 5.03 11.63
N LYS A 29 1.19 6.20 12.27
CA LYS A 29 1.63 6.42 13.65
C LYS A 29 1.00 5.46 14.67
N VAL A 30 -0.24 5.06 14.42
CA VAL A 30 -0.98 4.08 15.24
C VAL A 30 -0.29 2.70 15.31
N LEU A 31 0.58 2.38 14.35
CA LEU A 31 1.35 1.15 14.26
C LEU A 31 2.75 1.25 14.90
N ASP A 32 3.17 2.43 15.35
CA ASP A 32 4.54 2.64 15.82
C ASP A 32 4.82 1.90 17.14
N ASN A 33 5.95 1.21 17.22
CA ASN A 33 6.40 0.40 18.36
C ASN A 33 5.35 -0.62 18.84
N THR A 34 4.70 -1.30 17.89
CA THR A 34 3.69 -2.31 18.17
C THR A 34 4.18 -3.72 17.84
N THR A 35 3.60 -4.71 18.52
CA THR A 35 3.80 -6.14 18.24
C THR A 35 2.43 -6.79 18.02
N TRP A 36 2.36 -7.74 17.09
CA TRP A 36 1.12 -8.33 16.62
C TRP A 36 1.25 -9.84 16.45
N LYS A 37 0.13 -10.54 16.54
CA LYS A 37 -0.01 -11.96 16.17
C LYS A 37 -0.98 -12.09 15.01
N GLY A 38 -0.70 -13.01 14.10
CA GLY A 38 -1.51 -13.12 12.90
C GLY A 38 -1.12 -14.27 12.01
N THR A 39 -1.57 -14.17 10.77
CA THR A 39 -1.46 -15.24 9.77
C THR A 39 -1.10 -14.65 8.42
N LEU A 40 -0.18 -15.31 7.73
CA LEU A 40 -0.03 -15.22 6.29
C LEU A 40 -0.94 -16.27 5.65
N THR A 41 -1.91 -15.84 4.85
CA THR A 41 -2.69 -16.72 3.97
C THR A 41 -2.19 -16.53 2.54
N TYR A 42 -1.84 -17.60 1.84
CA TYR A 42 -1.44 -17.53 0.43
C TYR A 42 -2.12 -18.61 -0.42
N ILE A 43 -2.29 -18.34 -1.71
CA ILE A 43 -2.77 -19.34 -2.66
C ILE A 43 -1.58 -20.21 -3.09
N ASP A 44 -1.60 -21.48 -2.72
CA ASP A 44 -0.62 -22.47 -3.17
C ASP A 44 -0.79 -22.73 -4.67
N TYR A 45 0.29 -22.63 -5.43
CA TYR A 45 0.28 -22.83 -6.89
C TYR A 45 -0.01 -24.27 -7.30
N GLN A 46 0.27 -25.27 -6.44
CA GLN A 46 0.04 -26.67 -6.77
C GLN A 46 -1.41 -27.07 -6.56
N SER A 47 -1.97 -26.73 -5.39
CA SER A 47 -3.34 -27.09 -5.03
C SER A 47 -4.39 -26.06 -5.41
N ASN A 48 -3.98 -24.83 -5.71
CA ASN A 48 -4.84 -23.65 -5.88
C ASN A 48 -5.76 -23.38 -4.67
N LYS A 49 -5.36 -23.82 -3.48
CA LYS A 49 -6.08 -23.63 -2.22
C LYS A 49 -5.35 -22.64 -1.31
N PRO A 50 -6.09 -21.91 -0.45
CA PRO A 50 -5.47 -21.08 0.57
C PRO A 50 -4.75 -21.95 1.60
N THR A 51 -3.54 -21.54 1.96
CA THR A 51 -2.73 -22.13 3.03
C THR A 51 -2.33 -21.03 4.01
N ASP A 52 -2.39 -21.37 5.30
CA ASP A 52 -2.13 -20.44 6.40
C ASP A 52 -0.81 -20.75 7.10
N VAL A 53 -0.05 -19.71 7.41
CA VAL A 53 1.19 -19.77 8.21
C VAL A 53 1.08 -18.79 9.36
N ALA A 54 1.22 -19.30 10.59
CA ALA A 54 1.21 -18.48 11.79
C ALA A 54 2.42 -17.54 11.82
N THR A 55 2.16 -16.27 12.10
CA THR A 55 3.18 -15.21 12.09
C THR A 55 3.05 -14.28 13.29
N THR A 56 4.16 -13.64 13.65
CA THR A 56 4.14 -12.44 14.49
C THR A 56 4.80 -11.30 13.73
N MET A 57 4.44 -10.06 14.07
CA MET A 57 4.99 -8.88 13.41
C MET A 57 5.31 -7.79 14.41
N GLN A 58 6.43 -7.11 14.23
CA GLN A 58 6.73 -5.83 14.88
C GLN A 58 6.80 -4.72 13.84
N ILE A 59 6.23 -3.55 14.17
CA ILE A 59 6.32 -2.35 13.33
C ILE A 59 6.98 -1.23 14.13
N ARG A 60 7.95 -0.55 13.50
CA ARG A 60 8.60 0.65 14.04
C ARG A 60 8.68 1.72 12.97
N LEU A 61 8.42 2.96 13.35
CA LEU A 61 8.53 4.09 12.46
C LEU A 61 9.80 4.89 12.75
N SER A 62 10.36 5.48 11.71
CA SER A 62 11.37 6.53 11.78
C SER A 62 11.01 7.59 10.73
N ASP A 63 11.63 8.78 10.75
CA ASP A 63 11.31 9.96 9.93
C ASP A 63 10.42 9.72 8.70
N ASN A 64 10.96 9.02 7.69
CA ASN A 64 10.26 8.67 6.45
C ASN A 64 10.25 7.15 6.17
N THR A 65 10.43 6.32 7.20
CA THR A 65 10.71 4.90 7.06
C THR A 65 9.79 4.07 7.93
N ILE A 66 9.25 3.00 7.36
CA ILE A 66 8.49 1.95 8.06
C ILE A 66 9.36 0.71 8.12
N GLU A 67 9.70 0.26 9.32
CA GLU A 67 10.40 -1.00 9.55
C GLU A 67 9.41 -2.07 9.98
N GLN A 68 9.51 -3.26 9.38
CA GLN A 68 8.70 -4.41 9.74
C GLN A 68 9.61 -5.62 9.96
N ASP A 69 9.39 -6.32 11.07
CA ASP A 69 9.99 -7.62 11.38
C ASP A 69 8.87 -8.64 11.45
N ILE A 70 8.85 -9.60 10.53
CA ILE A 70 7.87 -10.67 10.46
C ILE A 70 8.57 -11.98 10.81
N GLN A 71 8.02 -12.69 11.79
CA GLN A 71 8.51 -13.99 12.24
C GLN A 71 7.49 -15.07 11.90
N TYR A 72 7.92 -16.13 11.23
CA TYR A 72 7.11 -17.31 10.96
C TYR A 72 7.33 -18.30 12.09
N VAL A 73 6.26 -18.60 12.84
CA VAL A 73 6.33 -19.28 14.15
C VAL A 73 7.04 -20.65 14.05
N TRP A 74 6.81 -21.37 12.95
CA TRP A 74 7.33 -22.72 12.73
C TRP A 74 8.44 -22.79 11.67
N GLU A 75 8.78 -21.65 11.05
CA GLU A 75 9.76 -21.55 9.96
C GLU A 75 10.70 -20.34 10.19
N PRO A 76 11.43 -20.29 11.32
CA PRO A 76 12.20 -19.11 11.72
C PRO A 76 13.29 -18.72 10.72
N GLU A 77 13.78 -19.66 9.91
CA GLU A 77 14.73 -19.41 8.83
C GLU A 77 14.13 -18.59 7.66
N LYS A 78 12.81 -18.44 7.63
CA LYS A 78 12.08 -17.63 6.65
C LYS A 78 11.78 -16.22 7.14
N ASN A 79 12.11 -15.88 8.39
CA ASN A 79 11.82 -14.57 8.98
C ASN A 79 12.29 -13.42 8.08
N VAL A 80 11.47 -12.37 7.99
CA VAL A 80 11.71 -11.24 7.10
C VAL A 80 11.84 -9.96 7.91
N ARG A 81 12.97 -9.29 7.74
CA ARG A 81 13.14 -7.89 8.17
C ARG A 81 13.12 -6.98 6.95
N SER A 82 12.27 -5.97 6.97
CA SER A 82 12.10 -5.04 5.86
C SER A 82 12.15 -3.59 6.34
N ARG A 83 12.60 -2.71 5.44
CA ARG A 83 12.67 -1.27 5.63
C ARG A 83 12.13 -0.57 4.39
N THR A 84 10.97 0.06 4.51
CA THR A 84 10.28 0.69 3.39
C THR A 84 10.22 2.20 3.59
N LYS A 85 10.87 2.95 2.69
CA LYS A 85 10.88 4.42 2.72
C LYS A 85 9.66 4.99 2.00
N ILE A 86 9.05 6.01 2.57
CA ILE A 86 8.14 6.92 1.87
C ILE A 86 9.00 7.86 1.02
N LYS A 87 8.71 7.95 -0.28
CA LYS A 87 9.53 8.67 -1.28
C LYS A 87 8.69 9.66 -2.07
N LYS A 88 9.39 10.56 -2.77
CA LYS A 88 8.78 11.54 -3.69
C LYS A 88 7.59 12.27 -3.06
N ASN A 89 7.85 12.86 -1.89
CA ASN A 89 6.86 13.62 -1.12
C ASN A 89 5.57 12.83 -0.83
N GLY A 90 5.68 11.53 -0.54
CA GLY A 90 4.54 10.70 -0.18
C GLY A 90 3.85 10.00 -1.34
N SER A 91 4.24 10.25 -2.59
CA SER A 91 3.60 9.60 -3.73
C SER A 91 4.01 8.13 -3.94
N PHE A 92 5.04 7.66 -3.22
CA PHE A 92 5.50 6.28 -3.26
C PHE A 92 5.80 5.71 -1.88
N LEU A 93 5.37 4.46 -1.67
CA LEU A 93 5.81 3.60 -0.57
C LEU A 93 6.84 2.61 -1.13
N GLY A 94 8.12 2.85 -0.86
CA GLY A 94 9.21 2.03 -1.40
C GLY A 94 9.34 2.13 -2.92
N LYS A 95 8.81 1.14 -3.63
CA LYS A 95 8.71 1.11 -5.10
C LYS A 95 7.25 1.16 -5.59
N GLN A 96 6.29 1.15 -4.68
CA GLN A 96 4.87 1.14 -4.97
C GLN A 96 4.36 2.57 -5.08
N LYS A 97 3.66 2.91 -6.16
CA LYS A 97 2.97 4.19 -6.32
C LYS A 97 1.71 4.19 -5.46
N VAL A 98 1.48 5.24 -4.69
CA VAL A 98 0.23 5.41 -3.95
C VAL A 98 -0.87 5.84 -4.92
N ILE A 99 -2.00 5.15 -4.89
CA ILE A 99 -3.14 5.42 -5.78
C ILE A 99 -4.44 5.72 -5.03
N SER A 100 -4.53 5.34 -3.75
CA SER A 100 -5.65 5.71 -2.88
C SER A 100 -5.20 5.79 -1.43
N LYS A 101 -5.83 6.70 -0.68
CA LYS A 101 -5.72 6.86 0.76
C LYS A 101 -7.09 7.30 1.28
N ILE A 102 -7.68 6.51 2.16
CA ILE A 102 -9.01 6.73 2.73
C ILE A 102 -8.91 6.55 4.24
N VAL A 103 -9.52 7.45 4.99
CA VAL A 103 -9.86 7.23 6.41
C VAL A 103 -11.33 6.82 6.43
N LYS A 104 -11.62 5.62 6.92
CA LYS A 104 -12.98 5.08 7.00
C LYS A 104 -13.73 5.72 8.17
N GLU A 105 -15.04 5.55 8.20
CA GLU A 105 -15.92 6.09 9.26
C GLU A 105 -15.56 5.58 10.66
N ASP A 106 -15.04 4.36 10.77
CA ASP A 106 -14.57 3.75 12.02
C ASP A 106 -13.16 4.24 12.45
N GLY A 107 -12.59 5.20 11.73
CA GLY A 107 -11.24 5.72 11.96
C GLY A 107 -10.12 4.83 11.45
N SER A 108 -10.42 3.68 10.84
CA SER A 108 -9.40 2.85 10.20
C SER A 108 -8.87 3.51 8.93
N MET A 109 -7.59 3.26 8.64
CA MET A 109 -6.95 3.74 7.43
C MET A 109 -6.92 2.65 6.37
N GLN A 110 -7.25 3.02 5.13
CA GLN A 110 -6.98 2.21 3.95
C GLN A 110 -6.03 2.96 3.01
N ILE A 111 -4.93 2.32 2.63
CA ILE A 111 -4.01 2.81 1.61
C ILE A 111 -3.89 1.76 0.53
N ILE A 112 -4.05 2.16 -0.73
CA ILE A 112 -3.84 1.30 -1.88
C ILE A 112 -2.63 1.80 -2.65
N THR A 113 -1.70 0.88 -2.90
CA THR A 113 -0.53 1.14 -3.73
C THR A 113 -0.44 0.15 -4.88
N THR A 114 0.32 0.50 -5.91
CA THR A 114 0.54 -0.35 -7.08
C THR A 114 1.99 -0.38 -7.53
N ALA A 115 2.43 -1.50 -8.10
CA ALA A 115 3.74 -1.64 -8.72
C ALA A 115 3.67 -2.59 -9.93
N ARG A 116 4.53 -2.35 -10.94
CA ARG A 116 4.75 -3.34 -12.00
C ARG A 116 5.71 -4.42 -11.50
N GLY A 117 5.43 -5.67 -11.84
CA GLY A 117 6.24 -6.79 -11.40
C GLY A 117 5.95 -8.08 -12.18
N ARG A 118 6.21 -9.20 -11.52
CA ARG A 118 5.87 -10.52 -12.02
C ARG A 118 5.21 -11.34 -10.93
N ASP A 119 4.38 -12.29 -11.33
CA ASP A 119 3.78 -13.28 -10.45
C ASP A 119 3.69 -14.61 -11.22
N GLY A 120 4.16 -15.72 -10.63
CA GLY A 120 4.29 -17.01 -11.35
C GLY A 120 5.10 -16.91 -12.66
N GLY A 121 6.10 -16.01 -12.73
CA GLY A 121 6.93 -15.77 -13.92
C GLY A 121 6.30 -14.84 -14.98
N LYS A 122 4.99 -14.59 -14.92
CA LYS A 122 4.24 -13.72 -15.85
C LYS A 122 4.26 -12.26 -15.42
N LYS A 123 4.26 -11.32 -16.38
CA LYS A 123 4.21 -9.87 -16.09
C LYS A 123 2.84 -9.50 -15.53
N ALA A 124 2.83 -8.69 -14.49
CA ALA A 124 1.61 -8.28 -13.80
C ALA A 124 1.71 -6.87 -13.22
N THR A 125 0.54 -6.27 -13.00
CA THR A 125 0.35 -5.18 -12.04
C THR A 125 0.03 -5.78 -10.68
N LEU A 126 0.79 -5.37 -9.67
CA LEU A 126 0.60 -5.77 -8.29
C LEU A 126 -0.12 -4.64 -7.56
N PHE A 127 -1.13 -4.98 -6.77
CA PHE A 127 -1.80 -4.05 -5.88
C PHE A 127 -1.60 -4.50 -4.44
N PHE A 128 -1.35 -3.53 -3.57
CA PHE A 128 -1.21 -3.78 -2.13
C PHE A 128 -2.23 -2.90 -1.41
N ILE A 129 -3.15 -3.54 -0.71
CA ILE A 129 -4.23 -2.91 0.03
C ILE A 129 -3.89 -3.03 1.51
N TYR A 130 -3.47 -1.92 2.10
CA TYR A 130 -3.14 -1.80 3.51
C TYR A 130 -4.38 -1.32 4.26
N GLU A 131 -4.82 -2.05 5.27
CA GLU A 131 -5.96 -1.69 6.11
C GLU A 131 -5.57 -1.84 7.57
N PHE A 132 -5.68 -0.76 8.35
CA PHE A 132 -5.21 -0.81 9.73
C PHE A 132 -5.84 0.23 10.64
N ASN A 133 -5.84 -0.08 11.94
CA ASN A 133 -6.13 0.81 13.05
C ASN A 133 -5.27 0.39 14.26
N SER A 134 -5.64 0.77 15.48
CA SER A 134 -4.91 0.41 16.70
C SER A 134 -5.00 -1.06 17.12
N ASN A 135 -5.97 -1.80 16.57
CA ASN A 135 -6.34 -3.16 16.98
C ASN A 135 -6.17 -4.20 15.87
N SER A 136 -6.12 -3.77 14.60
CA SER A 136 -5.90 -4.67 13.47
C SER A 136 -4.96 -4.08 12.42
N TYR A 137 -4.24 -4.97 11.74
CA TYR A 137 -3.43 -4.65 10.58
C TYR A 137 -3.58 -5.75 9.53
N LYS A 138 -3.92 -5.38 8.30
CA LYS A 138 -4.06 -6.29 7.17
C LYS A 138 -3.38 -5.73 5.93
N VAL A 139 -2.69 -6.59 5.19
CA VAL A 139 -2.17 -6.28 3.86
C VAL A 139 -2.57 -7.37 2.90
N THR A 140 -3.37 -7.02 1.90
CA THR A 140 -3.74 -7.91 0.81
C THR A 140 -2.90 -7.58 -0.43
N LYS A 141 -2.22 -8.58 -0.99
CA LYS A 141 -1.61 -8.50 -2.32
C LYS A 141 -2.58 -9.06 -3.34
N GLU A 142 -2.95 -8.23 -4.29
CA GLU A 142 -3.67 -8.64 -5.50
C GLU A 142 -2.79 -8.56 -6.74
N VAL A 143 -3.12 -9.38 -7.72
CA VAL A 143 -2.40 -9.52 -8.98
C VAL A 143 -3.38 -9.35 -10.12
N GLN A 144 -2.98 -8.56 -11.12
CA GLN A 144 -3.62 -8.46 -12.42
C GLN A 144 -2.57 -8.76 -13.49
N PHE A 145 -2.75 -9.83 -14.26
CA PHE A 145 -1.84 -10.12 -15.36
C PHE A 145 -2.05 -9.14 -16.51
N ASN A 146 -1.01 -8.88 -17.30
CA ASN A 146 -1.09 -7.90 -18.39
C ASN A 146 -2.07 -8.29 -19.52
N ASP A 147 -2.39 -9.57 -19.62
CA ASP A 147 -3.32 -10.18 -20.59
C ASP A 147 -4.72 -10.40 -20.00
N SER A 148 -5.03 -9.83 -18.83
CA SER A 148 -6.30 -9.98 -18.15
C SER A 148 -6.75 -8.69 -17.47
N ASP A 149 -8.05 -8.45 -17.48
CA ASP A 149 -8.68 -7.37 -16.71
C ASP A 149 -9.09 -7.81 -15.30
N GLU A 150 -8.94 -9.10 -14.98
CA GLU A 150 -9.30 -9.65 -13.68
C GLU A 150 -8.19 -9.43 -12.64
N ARG A 151 -8.63 -9.07 -11.43
CA ARG A 151 -7.80 -9.00 -10.23
C ARG A 151 -8.13 -10.16 -9.31
N PHE A 152 -7.09 -10.81 -8.79
CA PHE A 152 -7.26 -11.86 -7.79
C PHE A 152 -6.26 -11.68 -6.64
N MET A 153 -6.66 -12.14 -5.46
CA MET A 153 -5.81 -12.15 -4.27
C MET A 153 -4.74 -13.24 -4.39
N ARG A 154 -3.47 -12.86 -4.22
CA ARG A 154 -2.33 -13.80 -4.20
C ARG A 154 -1.98 -14.22 -2.78
N ASN A 155 -1.91 -13.26 -1.88
CA ASN A 155 -1.74 -13.52 -0.46
C ASN A 155 -2.29 -12.35 0.38
N SER A 156 -2.50 -12.63 1.66
CA SER A 156 -2.88 -11.65 2.67
C SER A 156 -2.12 -11.92 3.95
N TYR A 157 -1.62 -10.88 4.58
CA TYR A 157 -1.26 -10.91 5.99
C TYR A 157 -2.38 -10.27 6.80
N SER A 158 -2.80 -10.92 7.89
CA SER A 158 -3.84 -10.41 8.79
C SER A 158 -3.39 -10.56 10.23
N TYR A 159 -3.41 -9.47 10.98
CA TYR A 159 -2.91 -9.40 12.35
C TYR A 159 -3.89 -8.69 13.28
N ILE A 160 -3.91 -9.17 14.52
CA ILE A 160 -4.66 -8.59 15.65
C ILE A 160 -3.68 -8.42 16.81
N LYS A 161 -3.92 -7.40 17.65
CA LYS A 161 -3.11 -7.10 18.81
C LYS A 161 -3.45 -7.99 20.01
#